data_AF-A0A1F7WPH2-F1
#
_entry.id   AF-A0A1F7WPH2-F1
#
_cell.length_a   1.000
_cell.length_b   1.000
_cell.length_c   1.000
_cell.angle_alpha   90.00
_cell.angle_beta   90.00
_cell.angle_gamma   90.00
#
_symmetry.space_group_name_H-M   'P 1'
#
loop_
_entity.id
_entity.type
_entity.pdbx_description
1 polymer ?
#
loop_
_entity_poly.entity_id
_entity_poly.type
_entity_poly.pdbx_seq_one_letter_code
_entity_poly.pdbx_strand_id
1 'polypeptide(L)'
;MLSARRSRLKKFKKAKSKKGSLLKKLLFLGVILAFITYLFIRSYHFYGQDKIVVVSPSADEVIVTTFDRGSRELTSVKIPGDTEVSVARQLGVWRIKSVWQLGVNEGVGGKLLAETVTKNFKFPVIAWTDSQGFGLTEENLGSFIKAIFYPYDSNLGFGDKVSMALLTLMVRNFDRVEVDLAESSYLKHTRLKDGNEGYIIFGQMPQSLIVVFADNKIAEKGVRIILKNASGDGEVALETAKVFETLGGKVAANIDVSEQDLNCVVTAKVRDFAQNISYLFGCEVVIQEPEGNFDVEVTVGKEFARRF
;
A
#
# COMPACT_ATOMS: atom_id res chain seq x y z
N MET A 1 27.65 -22.38 -69.04
CA MET A 1 28.08 -21.00 -68.73
C MET A 1 26.93 -20.20 -68.13
N LEU A 2 26.91 -19.99 -66.81
CA LEU A 2 26.10 -18.95 -66.16
C LEU A 2 27.09 -17.99 -65.48
N SER A 3 27.20 -16.80 -66.05
CA SER A 3 28.14 -15.72 -65.72
C SER A 3 28.43 -15.53 -64.22
N ALA A 4 29.72 -15.59 -63.85
CA ALA A 4 30.25 -15.26 -62.51
C ALA A 4 29.87 -13.84 -62.03
N ARG A 5 29.40 -12.97 -62.94
CA ARG A 5 28.88 -11.63 -62.66
C ARG A 5 27.50 -11.67 -61.96
N ARG A 6 26.64 -12.66 -62.27
CA ARG A 6 25.33 -12.83 -61.60
C ARG A 6 25.45 -13.37 -60.16
N SER A 7 26.50 -14.15 -59.84
CA SER A 7 26.67 -14.71 -58.49
C SER A 7 27.20 -13.67 -57.48
N ARG A 8 28.07 -12.74 -57.91
CA ARG A 8 28.54 -11.60 -57.08
C ARG A 8 27.40 -10.62 -56.75
N LEU A 9 26.55 -10.27 -57.72
CA LEU A 9 25.37 -9.42 -57.48
C LEU A 9 24.33 -10.07 -56.55
N LYS A 10 24.14 -11.40 -56.61
CA LYS A 10 23.29 -12.14 -55.67
C LYS A 10 23.86 -12.16 -54.25
N LYS A 11 25.19 -12.24 -54.07
CA LYS A 11 25.84 -12.14 -52.74
C LYS A 11 25.73 -10.74 -52.12
N PHE A 12 25.90 -9.67 -52.90
CA PHE A 12 25.70 -8.30 -52.42
C PHE A 12 24.22 -7.98 -52.12
N LYS A 13 23.27 -8.45 -52.94
CA LYS A 13 21.82 -8.33 -52.63
C LYS A 13 21.43 -9.12 -51.37
N LYS A 14 21.99 -10.33 -51.15
CA LYS A 14 21.77 -11.10 -49.91
C LYS A 14 22.36 -10.42 -48.66
N ALA A 15 23.52 -9.78 -48.76
CA ALA A 15 24.12 -9.03 -47.65
C ALA A 15 23.35 -7.75 -47.29
N LYS A 16 22.89 -6.99 -48.29
CA LYS A 16 22.01 -5.80 -48.08
C LYS A 16 20.64 -6.19 -47.51
N SER A 17 20.09 -7.33 -47.95
CA SER A 17 18.83 -7.90 -47.45
C SER A 17 18.91 -8.37 -45.98
N LYS A 18 20.01 -9.01 -45.58
CA LYS A 18 20.21 -9.45 -44.18
C LYS A 18 20.35 -8.29 -43.21
N LYS A 19 21.06 -7.21 -43.58
CA LYS A 19 21.25 -6.04 -42.71
C LYS A 19 19.92 -5.28 -42.47
N GLY A 20 19.07 -5.16 -43.50
CA GLY A 20 17.72 -4.60 -43.36
C GLY A 20 16.75 -5.47 -42.56
N SER A 21 16.88 -6.80 -42.65
CA SER A 21 16.08 -7.74 -41.84
C SER A 21 16.48 -7.71 -40.36
N LEU A 22 17.77 -7.59 -40.05
CA LEU A 22 18.26 -7.54 -38.67
C LEU A 22 17.89 -6.19 -38.00
N LEU A 23 17.98 -5.08 -38.72
CA LEU A 23 17.52 -3.77 -38.23
C LEU A 23 16.01 -3.77 -37.95
N LYS A 24 15.19 -4.37 -38.83
CA LYS A 24 13.74 -4.52 -38.60
C LYS A 24 13.43 -5.39 -37.37
N LYS A 25 14.18 -6.48 -37.15
CA LYS A 25 14.03 -7.31 -35.94
C LYS A 25 14.41 -6.54 -34.67
N LEU A 26 15.50 -5.78 -34.69
CA LEU A 26 15.90 -4.93 -33.56
C LEU A 26 14.88 -3.82 -33.29
N LEU A 27 14.34 -3.20 -34.35
CA LEU A 27 13.33 -2.15 -34.21
C LEU A 27 12.00 -2.73 -33.69
N PHE A 28 11.60 -3.90 -34.16
CA PHE A 28 10.44 -4.63 -33.63
C PHE A 28 10.64 -5.03 -32.17
N LEU A 29 11.82 -5.54 -31.80
CA LEU A 29 12.16 -5.84 -30.40
C LEU A 29 12.17 -4.58 -29.54
N GLY A 30 12.68 -3.47 -30.06
CA GLY A 30 12.66 -2.17 -29.37
C GLY A 30 11.25 -1.64 -29.14
N VAL A 31 10.35 -1.81 -30.11
CA VAL A 31 8.92 -1.45 -29.96
C VAL A 31 8.23 -2.36 -28.93
N ILE A 32 8.50 -3.67 -28.96
CA ILE A 32 7.99 -4.60 -27.95
C ILE A 32 8.50 -4.20 -26.56
N LEU A 33 9.79 -3.90 -26.43
CA LEU A 33 10.37 -3.50 -25.15
C LEU A 33 9.76 -2.18 -24.68
N ALA A 34 9.60 -1.18 -25.55
CA ALA A 34 8.95 0.08 -25.20
C ALA A 34 7.48 -0.12 -24.78
N PHE A 35 6.75 -1.02 -25.43
CA PHE A 35 5.38 -1.36 -25.07
C PHE A 35 5.30 -2.08 -23.72
N ILE A 36 6.20 -3.04 -23.46
CA ILE A 36 6.31 -3.71 -22.17
C ILE A 36 6.65 -2.71 -21.07
N THR A 37 7.63 -1.82 -21.29
CA THR A 37 8.00 -0.78 -20.33
C THR A 37 6.83 0.20 -20.10
N TYR A 38 6.08 0.54 -21.14
CA TYR A 38 4.88 1.37 -21.01
C TYR A 38 3.81 0.70 -20.15
N LEU A 39 3.52 -0.58 -20.38
CA LEU A 39 2.59 -1.35 -19.55
C LEU A 39 3.09 -1.45 -18.10
N PHE A 40 4.39 -1.65 -17.92
CA PHE A 40 5.02 -1.73 -16.60
C PHE A 40 4.81 -0.44 -15.80
N ILE A 41 5.11 0.72 -16.40
CA ILE A 41 4.92 2.03 -15.76
C ILE A 41 3.45 2.28 -15.44
N ARG A 42 2.54 1.92 -16.35
CA ARG A 42 1.09 2.06 -16.12
C ARG A 42 0.57 1.18 -14.98
N SER A 43 1.22 0.03 -14.75
CA SER A 43 0.88 -0.92 -13.70
C SER A 43 1.54 -0.63 -12.35
N TYR A 44 2.14 0.54 -12.18
CA TYR A 44 2.80 0.95 -10.95
C TYR A 44 1.87 1.91 -10.19
N HIS A 45 1.01 1.38 -9.33
CA HIS A 45 0.01 2.18 -8.62
C HIS A 45 0.64 3.04 -7.52
N PHE A 46 1.71 2.57 -6.87
CA PHE A 46 2.38 3.25 -5.76
C PHE A 46 3.75 3.83 -6.17
N TYR A 47 3.84 4.32 -7.42
CA TYR A 47 5.07 4.94 -7.92
C TYR A 47 5.43 6.18 -7.09
N GLY A 48 6.72 6.31 -6.73
CA GLY A 48 7.23 7.47 -5.97
C GLY A 48 7.01 7.42 -4.45
N GLN A 49 6.29 6.41 -3.95
CA GLN A 49 6.16 6.16 -2.52
C GLN A 49 7.48 5.62 -1.96
N ASP A 50 7.98 6.22 -0.87
CA ASP A 50 9.19 5.76 -0.19
C ASP A 50 8.90 4.57 0.72
N LYS A 51 7.70 4.55 1.31
CA LYS A 51 7.22 3.47 2.17
C LYS A 51 5.88 2.95 1.66
N ILE A 52 5.76 1.63 1.53
CA ILE A 52 4.50 0.96 1.19
C ILE A 52 4.17 -0.01 2.33
N VAL A 53 2.97 0.15 2.90
CA VAL A 53 2.46 -0.74 3.96
C VAL A 53 1.40 -1.66 3.35
N VAL A 54 1.67 -2.97 3.43
CA VAL A 54 0.85 -4.02 2.83
C VAL A 54 0.28 -4.90 3.92
N VAL A 55 -1.02 -5.17 3.88
CA VAL A 55 -1.64 -6.20 4.71
C VAL A 55 -1.86 -7.49 3.91
N SER A 56 -1.59 -8.63 4.55
CA SER A 56 -1.91 -9.95 4.01
C SER A 56 -2.51 -10.87 5.08
N PRO A 57 -3.54 -11.66 4.76
CA PRO A 57 -4.04 -12.70 5.64
C PRO A 57 -3.11 -13.92 5.61
N SER A 58 -2.90 -14.53 6.77
CA SER A 58 -2.29 -15.85 6.93
C SER A 58 -3.31 -16.80 7.57
N ALA A 59 -2.96 -18.07 7.76
CA ALA A 59 -3.86 -19.08 8.32
C ALA A 59 -4.38 -18.70 9.72
N ASP A 60 -3.48 -18.27 10.60
CA ASP A 60 -3.78 -17.97 12.00
C ASP A 60 -3.48 -16.52 12.41
N GLU A 61 -3.00 -15.70 11.48
CA GLU A 61 -2.51 -14.35 11.74
C GLU A 61 -2.89 -13.39 10.59
N VAL A 62 -2.80 -12.10 10.85
CA VAL A 62 -2.77 -11.05 9.82
C VAL A 62 -1.42 -10.38 9.88
N ILE A 63 -0.73 -10.31 8.73
CA ILE A 63 0.63 -9.77 8.64
C ILE A 63 0.59 -8.42 7.94
N VAL A 64 1.13 -7.41 8.61
CA VAL A 64 1.29 -6.06 8.07
C VAL A 64 2.76 -5.82 7.81
N THR A 65 3.15 -5.76 6.54
CA THR A 65 4.54 -5.58 6.15
C THR A 65 4.79 -4.17 5.62
N THR A 66 5.81 -3.50 6.14
CA THR A 66 6.32 -2.24 5.62
C THR A 66 7.51 -2.50 4.70
N PHE A 67 7.46 -1.92 3.51
CA PHE A 67 8.55 -1.91 2.53
C PHE A 67 9.13 -0.49 2.51
N ASP A 68 10.22 -0.26 3.25
CA ASP A 68 10.90 1.04 3.28
C ASP A 68 12.04 1.06 2.26
N ARG A 69 11.84 1.83 1.18
CA ARG A 69 12.84 1.97 0.10
C ARG A 69 13.97 2.93 0.47
N GLY A 70 13.70 3.86 1.37
CA GLY A 70 14.66 4.85 1.84
C GLY A 70 15.72 4.21 2.73
N SER A 71 15.27 3.48 3.77
CA SER A 71 16.17 2.74 4.67
C SER A 71 16.59 1.38 4.14
N ARG A 72 15.90 0.85 3.12
CA ARG A 72 16.05 -0.54 2.62
C ARG A 72 15.80 -1.56 3.72
N GLU A 73 14.73 -1.37 4.45
CA GLU A 73 14.29 -2.27 5.51
C GLU A 73 12.92 -2.88 5.17
N LEU A 74 12.71 -4.08 5.70
CA LEU A 74 11.44 -4.79 5.64
C LEU A 74 10.99 -5.10 7.07
N THR A 75 9.86 -4.54 7.51
CA THR A 75 9.32 -4.87 8.84
C THR A 75 7.98 -5.57 8.71
N SER A 76 7.86 -6.78 9.26
CA SER A 76 6.62 -7.55 9.31
C SER A 76 6.05 -7.55 10.71
N VAL A 77 4.86 -6.99 10.87
CA VAL A 77 4.11 -6.94 12.12
C VAL A 77 3.03 -8.01 12.08
N LYS A 78 3.09 -8.99 12.98
CA LYS A 78 2.14 -10.10 13.09
C LYS A 78 1.04 -9.73 14.08
N ILE A 79 -0.20 -9.77 13.63
CA ILE A 79 -1.40 -9.58 14.45
C ILE A 79 -2.03 -10.97 14.66
N PRO A 80 -2.21 -11.43 15.91
CA PRO A 80 -2.90 -12.70 16.19
C PRO A 80 -4.29 -12.72 15.55
N GLY A 81 -4.62 -13.78 14.82
CA GLY A 81 -5.85 -13.85 14.02
C GLY A 81 -7.13 -13.82 14.86
N ASP A 82 -7.02 -14.17 16.14
CA ASP A 82 -8.07 -14.12 17.15
C ASP A 82 -8.19 -12.74 17.84
N THR A 83 -7.49 -11.72 17.36
CA THR A 83 -7.68 -10.33 17.82
C THR A 83 -9.07 -9.81 17.45
N GLU A 84 -9.79 -9.27 18.44
CA GLU A 84 -11.08 -8.60 18.27
C GLU A 84 -10.89 -7.22 17.64
N VAL A 85 -11.58 -6.95 16.54
CA VAL A 85 -11.53 -5.67 15.83
C VAL A 85 -12.92 -5.18 15.49
N SER A 86 -13.12 -3.86 15.56
CA SER A 86 -14.30 -3.23 14.97
C SER A 86 -14.08 -3.11 13.47
N VAL A 87 -14.81 -3.89 12.68
CA VAL A 87 -14.64 -3.91 11.22
C VAL A 87 -15.05 -2.56 10.64
N ALA A 88 -14.28 -2.11 9.63
CA ALA A 88 -14.63 -0.92 8.85
C ALA A 88 -16.00 -1.09 8.18
N ARG A 89 -16.59 0.00 7.70
CA ARG A 89 -17.89 0.00 6.98
C ARG A 89 -19.09 -0.45 7.83
N GLN A 90 -19.00 -0.26 9.14
CA GLN A 90 -20.09 -0.56 10.09
C GLN A 90 -20.51 -2.04 10.12
N LEU A 91 -19.59 -2.96 9.82
CA LEU A 91 -19.86 -4.41 9.77
C LEU A 91 -19.75 -5.12 11.14
N GLY A 92 -19.72 -4.37 12.23
CA GLY A 92 -19.69 -4.89 13.60
C GLY A 92 -18.30 -5.35 14.05
N VAL A 93 -18.25 -6.23 15.04
CA VAL A 93 -17.02 -6.68 15.71
C VAL A 93 -16.70 -8.12 15.31
N TRP A 94 -15.48 -8.37 14.87
CA TRP A 94 -15.03 -9.67 14.35
C TRP A 94 -13.63 -10.03 14.82
N ARG A 95 -13.27 -11.31 14.67
CA ARG A 95 -11.87 -11.75 14.73
C ARG A 95 -11.17 -11.31 13.45
N ILE A 96 -9.99 -10.70 13.56
CA ILE A 96 -9.31 -10.09 12.42
C ILE A 96 -9.03 -11.08 11.28
N LYS A 97 -8.75 -12.35 11.57
CA LYS A 97 -8.56 -13.39 10.55
C LYS A 97 -9.77 -13.63 9.64
N SER A 98 -10.97 -13.32 10.12
CA SER A 98 -12.22 -13.50 9.36
C SER A 98 -12.53 -12.32 8.44
N VAL A 99 -11.88 -11.18 8.64
CA VAL A 99 -12.19 -9.93 7.93
C VAL A 99 -11.88 -10.02 6.44
N TRP A 100 -10.87 -10.79 6.03
CA TRP A 100 -10.58 -11.03 4.61
C TRP A 100 -11.78 -11.70 3.91
N GLN A 101 -12.25 -12.82 4.45
CA GLN A 101 -13.37 -13.57 3.87
C GLN A 101 -14.66 -12.75 3.91
N LEU A 102 -14.87 -11.98 4.98
CA LEU A 102 -15.98 -11.02 5.05
C LEU A 102 -15.89 -9.99 3.91
N GLY A 103 -14.71 -9.44 3.62
CA GLY A 103 -14.49 -8.52 2.52
C GLY A 103 -14.81 -9.13 1.15
N VAL A 104 -14.45 -10.40 0.94
CA VAL A 104 -14.81 -11.17 -0.27
C VAL A 104 -16.34 -11.31 -0.38
N ASN A 105 -17.01 -11.67 0.71
CA ASN A 105 -18.46 -11.85 0.74
C ASN A 105 -19.22 -10.54 0.48
N GLU A 106 -18.71 -9.41 0.99
CA GLU A 106 -19.27 -8.07 0.79
C GLU A 106 -18.86 -7.43 -0.57
N GLY A 107 -18.06 -8.12 -1.39
CA GLY A 107 -17.62 -7.62 -2.69
C GLY A 107 -16.59 -6.48 -2.63
N VAL A 108 -15.96 -6.26 -1.48
CA VAL A 108 -14.93 -5.22 -1.26
C VAL A 108 -13.51 -5.80 -1.27
N GLY A 109 -13.38 -7.13 -1.14
CA GLY A 109 -12.11 -7.86 -1.15
C GLY A 109 -11.18 -7.45 0.00
N GLY A 110 -9.86 -7.53 -0.24
CA GLY A 110 -8.85 -7.21 0.77
C GLY A 110 -8.80 -5.75 1.22
N LYS A 111 -9.49 -4.84 0.51
CA LYS A 111 -9.64 -3.45 0.93
C LYS A 111 -10.33 -3.34 2.30
N LEU A 112 -11.27 -4.24 2.62
CA LEU A 112 -11.91 -4.25 3.94
C LEU A 112 -10.90 -4.55 5.06
N LEU A 113 -9.97 -5.49 4.83
CA LEU A 113 -8.92 -5.82 5.79
C LEU A 113 -7.96 -4.63 5.97
N ALA A 114 -7.54 -3.98 4.89
CA ALA A 114 -6.71 -2.78 4.95
C ALA A 114 -7.39 -1.66 5.75
N GLU A 115 -8.64 -1.31 5.43
CA GLU A 115 -9.41 -0.29 6.14
C GLU A 115 -9.60 -0.65 7.61
N THR A 116 -9.86 -1.92 7.93
CA THR A 116 -10.03 -2.39 9.31
C THR A 116 -8.73 -2.33 10.11
N VAL A 117 -7.60 -2.70 9.50
CA VAL A 117 -6.28 -2.58 10.15
C VAL A 117 -5.94 -1.11 10.40
N THR A 118 -6.16 -0.22 9.42
CA THR A 118 -5.96 1.22 9.60
C THR A 118 -6.87 1.79 10.67
N LYS A 119 -8.14 1.41 10.68
CA LYS A 119 -9.11 1.85 11.69
C LYS A 119 -8.69 1.43 13.10
N ASN A 120 -8.32 0.18 13.33
CA ASN A 120 -8.12 -0.33 14.68
C ASN A 120 -6.70 -0.09 15.19
N PHE A 121 -5.70 -0.38 14.35
CA PHE A 121 -4.28 -0.35 14.73
C PHE A 121 -3.58 0.96 14.38
N LYS A 122 -4.25 1.86 13.63
CA LYS A 122 -3.66 3.11 13.12
C LYS A 122 -2.50 2.93 12.15
N PHE A 123 -2.28 1.70 11.67
CA PHE A 123 -1.29 1.43 10.65
C PHE A 123 -1.76 1.99 9.29
N PRO A 124 -0.97 2.83 8.60
CA PRO A 124 -1.37 3.47 7.36
C PRO A 124 -1.25 2.48 6.17
N VAL A 125 -2.15 1.51 6.11
CA VAL A 125 -2.16 0.44 5.10
C VAL A 125 -2.74 0.95 3.79
N ILE A 126 -1.90 1.04 2.75
CA ILE A 126 -2.30 1.50 1.41
C ILE A 126 -2.45 0.34 0.42
N ALA A 127 -1.83 -0.81 0.71
CA ALA A 127 -1.84 -1.98 -0.14
C ALA A 127 -2.35 -3.22 0.59
N TRP A 128 -2.90 -4.15 -0.17
CA TRP A 128 -3.38 -5.42 0.34
C TRP A 128 -3.17 -6.53 -0.67
N THR A 129 -3.01 -7.75 -0.17
CA THR A 129 -2.90 -8.96 -0.97
C THR A 129 -3.50 -10.13 -0.22
N ASP A 130 -3.98 -11.13 -0.95
CA ASP A 130 -4.30 -12.42 -0.36
C ASP A 130 -3.04 -13.17 0.11
N SER A 131 -3.23 -14.36 0.67
CA SER A 131 -2.15 -15.20 1.21
C SER A 131 -1.08 -15.57 0.18
N GLN A 132 -1.36 -15.52 -1.13
CA GLN A 132 -0.38 -15.84 -2.17
C GLN A 132 0.63 -14.71 -2.37
N GLY A 133 0.22 -13.46 -2.18
CA GLY A 133 1.15 -12.33 -2.26
C GLY A 133 2.10 -12.22 -1.08
N PHE A 134 1.93 -13.02 -0.02
CA PHE A 134 2.95 -13.19 1.02
C PHE A 134 4.29 -13.68 0.44
N GLY A 135 4.28 -14.34 -0.72
CA GLY A 135 5.51 -14.68 -1.44
C GLY A 135 6.38 -13.47 -1.84
N LEU A 136 5.87 -12.23 -1.76
CA LEU A 136 6.65 -11.00 -1.95
C LEU A 136 7.57 -10.65 -0.77
N THR A 137 7.32 -11.21 0.42
CA THR A 137 8.14 -11.00 1.63
C THR A 137 9.15 -12.12 1.88
N GLU A 138 8.93 -13.29 1.27
CA GLU A 138 9.80 -14.46 1.39
C GLU A 138 11.12 -14.32 0.60
N GLU A 139 12.18 -14.98 1.07
CA GLU A 139 13.49 -15.04 0.39
C GLU A 139 13.53 -16.07 -0.75
N ASN A 140 12.48 -16.90 -0.88
CA ASN A 140 12.44 -17.97 -1.85
C ASN A 140 12.12 -17.45 -3.26
N LEU A 141 13.06 -17.61 -4.20
CA LEU A 141 12.89 -17.22 -5.61
C LEU A 141 11.66 -17.87 -6.28
N GLY A 142 11.28 -19.09 -5.89
CA GLY A 142 10.07 -19.76 -6.39
C GLY A 142 8.79 -19.10 -5.90
N SER A 143 8.74 -18.73 -4.61
CA SER A 143 7.62 -17.98 -4.02
C SER A 143 7.49 -16.59 -4.64
N PHE A 144 8.61 -15.89 -4.87
CA PHE A 144 8.68 -14.62 -5.58
C PHE A 144 8.08 -14.70 -7.00
N ILE A 145 8.48 -15.70 -7.80
CA ILE A 145 8.02 -15.84 -9.18
C ILE A 145 6.50 -16.08 -9.19
N LYS A 146 6.01 -16.93 -8.28
CA LYS A 146 4.57 -17.14 -8.13
C LYS A 146 3.86 -15.84 -7.72
N ALA A 147 4.38 -15.11 -6.75
CA ALA A 147 3.79 -13.87 -6.26
C ALA A 147 3.84 -12.68 -7.25
N ILE A 148 4.58 -12.79 -8.36
CA ILE A 148 4.58 -11.77 -9.43
C ILE A 148 3.67 -12.19 -10.58
N PHE A 149 3.75 -13.44 -11.03
CA PHE A 149 3.15 -13.88 -12.29
C PHE A 149 1.85 -14.66 -12.11
N TYR A 150 1.60 -15.24 -10.94
CA TYR A 150 0.36 -15.96 -10.68
C TYR A 150 -0.77 -14.96 -10.32
N PRO A 151 -1.99 -15.16 -10.83
CA PRO A 151 -3.11 -14.31 -10.49
C PRO A 151 -3.58 -14.56 -9.06
N TYR A 152 -3.74 -13.48 -8.30
CA TYR A 152 -4.28 -13.48 -6.94
C TYR A 152 -4.91 -12.12 -6.63
N ASP A 153 -5.72 -12.07 -5.58
CA ASP A 153 -6.46 -10.86 -5.23
C ASP A 153 -5.57 -9.84 -4.52
N SER A 154 -5.40 -8.67 -5.14
CA SER A 154 -4.59 -7.57 -4.62
C SER A 154 -4.93 -6.25 -5.31
N ASN A 155 -4.63 -5.11 -4.68
CA ASN A 155 -4.58 -3.81 -5.34
C ASN A 155 -3.19 -3.44 -5.89
N LEU A 156 -2.19 -4.33 -5.76
CA LEU A 156 -0.85 -4.15 -6.30
C LEU A 156 -0.87 -4.41 -7.80
N GLY A 157 -0.43 -3.42 -8.58
CA GLY A 157 -0.17 -3.64 -10.00
C GLY A 157 1.12 -4.42 -10.22
N PHE A 158 1.34 -4.90 -11.45
CA PHE A 158 2.51 -5.70 -11.78
C PHE A 158 3.83 -4.97 -11.48
N GLY A 159 3.88 -3.66 -11.73
CA GLY A 159 5.03 -2.81 -11.42
C GLY A 159 5.31 -2.73 -9.92
N ASP A 160 4.26 -2.63 -9.09
CA ASP A 160 4.38 -2.65 -7.63
C ASP A 160 4.97 -4.00 -7.16
N LYS A 161 4.40 -5.11 -7.64
CA LYS A 161 4.84 -6.47 -7.30
C LYS A 161 6.33 -6.65 -7.60
N VAL A 162 6.76 -6.31 -8.82
CA VAL A 162 8.18 -6.43 -9.20
C VAL A 162 9.06 -5.50 -8.35
N SER A 163 8.64 -4.25 -8.10
CA SER A 163 9.43 -3.31 -7.30
C SER A 163 9.59 -3.76 -5.85
N MET A 164 8.53 -4.26 -5.22
CA MET A 164 8.57 -4.77 -3.85
C MET A 164 9.47 -6.00 -3.76
N ALA A 165 9.30 -6.91 -4.72
CA ALA A 165 10.05 -8.14 -4.73
C ALA A 165 11.55 -7.89 -4.98
N LEU A 166 11.91 -6.92 -5.83
CA LEU A 166 13.30 -6.46 -5.98
C LEU A 166 13.85 -5.89 -4.67
N LEU A 167 13.05 -5.09 -3.93
CA LEU A 167 13.45 -4.57 -2.63
C LEU A 167 13.74 -5.72 -1.66
N THR A 168 12.83 -6.70 -1.54
CA THR A 168 13.01 -7.89 -0.70
C THR A 168 14.33 -8.60 -0.99
N LEU A 169 14.70 -8.77 -2.26
CA LEU A 169 15.97 -9.40 -2.64
C LEU A 169 17.22 -8.56 -2.32
N MET A 170 17.08 -7.23 -2.23
CA MET A 170 18.18 -6.31 -1.93
C MET A 170 18.39 -6.11 -0.42
N VAL A 171 17.34 -6.26 0.39
CA VAL A 171 17.35 -6.09 1.85
C VAL A 171 18.15 -7.24 2.48
N ARG A 172 19.11 -6.92 3.34
CA ARG A 172 19.94 -7.92 4.04
C ARG A 172 19.17 -8.51 5.22
N ASN A 173 19.52 -9.71 5.67
CA ASN A 173 18.74 -10.41 6.72
C ASN A 173 18.62 -9.65 8.05
N PHE A 174 19.57 -8.79 8.40
CA PHE A 174 19.47 -7.98 9.63
C PHE A 174 18.61 -6.71 9.47
N ASP A 175 18.31 -6.32 8.23
CA ASP A 175 17.40 -5.23 7.89
C ASP A 175 15.94 -5.75 7.75
N ARG A 176 15.72 -7.02 8.12
CA ARG A 176 14.41 -7.67 8.21
C ARG A 176 14.01 -7.78 9.67
N VAL A 177 12.92 -7.12 10.04
CA VAL A 177 12.43 -7.08 11.41
C VAL A 177 11.08 -7.77 11.47
N GLU A 178 10.93 -8.72 12.38
CA GLU A 178 9.64 -9.32 12.72
C GLU A 178 9.20 -8.82 14.09
N VAL A 179 7.96 -8.35 14.18
CA VAL A 179 7.34 -7.91 15.44
C VAL A 179 6.06 -8.70 15.65
N ASP A 180 6.01 -9.48 16.72
CA ASP A 180 4.78 -10.11 17.16
C ASP A 180 4.02 -9.17 18.11
N LEU A 181 2.81 -8.75 17.73
CA LEU A 181 2.01 -7.89 18.59
C LEU A 181 1.49 -8.62 19.83
N ALA A 182 1.40 -9.96 19.84
CA ALA A 182 1.03 -10.71 21.03
C ALA A 182 2.04 -10.55 22.17
N GLU A 183 3.31 -10.34 21.82
CA GLU A 183 4.41 -10.11 22.78
C GLU A 183 4.53 -8.64 23.20
N SER A 184 3.76 -7.74 22.56
CA SER A 184 3.78 -6.31 22.83
C SER A 184 2.78 -5.91 23.92
N SER A 185 2.98 -4.76 24.55
CA SER A 185 1.99 -4.15 25.45
C SER A 185 0.79 -3.55 24.72
N TYR A 186 0.76 -3.59 23.39
CA TYR A 186 -0.31 -3.00 22.60
C TYR A 186 -1.57 -3.87 22.61
N LEU A 187 -1.38 -5.19 22.63
CA LEU A 187 -2.44 -6.18 22.73
C LEU A 187 -2.51 -6.78 24.12
N LYS A 188 -3.72 -7.14 24.55
CA LYS A 188 -3.96 -7.84 25.81
C LYS A 188 -4.72 -9.12 25.53
N HIS A 189 -4.13 -10.26 25.91
CA HIS A 189 -4.83 -11.53 25.91
C HIS A 189 -5.93 -11.53 26.99
N THR A 190 -7.15 -11.85 26.62
CA THR A 190 -8.32 -11.81 27.51
C THR A 190 -9.46 -12.67 26.99
N ARG A 191 -10.44 -12.91 27.86
CA ARG A 191 -11.70 -13.53 27.48
C ARG A 191 -12.59 -12.50 26.80
N LEU A 192 -12.94 -12.76 25.55
CA LEU A 192 -13.76 -11.88 24.73
C LEU A 192 -15.24 -11.95 25.10
N LYS A 193 -16.05 -11.07 24.48
CA LYS A 193 -17.49 -10.99 24.70
C LYS A 193 -18.25 -12.26 24.30
N ASP A 194 -17.70 -13.03 23.37
CA ASP A 194 -18.23 -14.33 22.93
C ASP A 194 -17.91 -15.48 23.92
N GLY A 195 -17.13 -15.20 24.97
CA GLY A 195 -16.72 -16.16 25.98
C GLY A 195 -15.49 -17.00 25.61
N ASN A 196 -14.92 -16.83 24.41
CA ASN A 196 -13.67 -17.46 24.00
C ASN A 196 -12.47 -16.58 24.39
N GLU A 197 -11.27 -17.18 24.48
CA GLU A 197 -10.03 -16.41 24.62
C GLU A 197 -9.68 -15.68 23.31
N GLY A 198 -8.88 -14.63 23.41
CA GLY A 198 -8.48 -13.79 22.30
C GLY A 198 -7.64 -12.60 22.71
N TYR A 199 -7.42 -11.68 21.78
CA TYR A 199 -6.71 -10.43 22.04
C TYR A 199 -7.61 -9.22 21.82
N ILE A 200 -7.42 -8.18 22.63
CA ILE A 200 -8.00 -6.86 22.41
C ILE A 200 -6.90 -5.80 22.36
N ILE A 201 -7.15 -4.72 21.63
CA ILE A 201 -6.29 -3.53 21.68
C ILE A 201 -6.52 -2.83 23.02
N PHE A 202 -5.48 -2.71 23.84
CA PHE A 202 -5.59 -2.20 25.21
C PHE A 202 -4.66 -1.02 25.49
N GLY A 203 -3.49 -0.99 24.84
CA GLY A 203 -2.47 0.04 25.05
C GLY A 203 -2.48 1.14 23.99
N GLN A 204 -1.60 2.14 24.19
CA GLN A 204 -1.17 3.03 23.11
C GLN A 204 -0.13 2.31 22.24
N MET A 205 -0.02 2.71 20.98
CA MET A 205 1.01 2.16 20.09
C MET A 205 2.41 2.47 20.64
N PRO A 206 3.28 1.47 20.80
CA PRO A 206 4.69 1.68 21.14
C PRO A 206 5.38 2.61 20.15
N GLN A 207 6.26 3.49 20.64
CA GLN A 207 7.02 4.42 19.78
C GLN A 207 7.85 3.70 18.71
N SER A 208 8.36 2.50 19.02
CA SER A 208 9.06 1.66 18.04
C SER A 208 8.19 1.28 16.85
N LEU A 209 6.88 1.03 17.06
CA LEU A 209 5.95 0.76 15.96
C LEU A 209 5.58 2.01 15.18
N ILE A 210 5.47 3.18 15.83
CA ILE A 210 5.21 4.45 15.12
C ILE A 210 6.31 4.72 14.08
N VAL A 211 7.59 4.53 14.45
CA VAL A 211 8.72 4.71 13.54
C VAL A 211 8.65 3.76 12.33
N VAL A 212 8.21 2.50 12.55
CA VAL A 212 8.06 1.51 11.47
C VAL A 212 7.09 2.03 10.39
N PHE A 213 6.01 2.71 10.78
CA PHE A 213 4.94 3.14 9.88
C PHE A 213 5.06 4.57 9.37
N ALA A 214 5.90 5.41 9.98
CA ALA A 214 6.08 6.80 9.57
C ALA A 214 6.67 6.90 8.15
N ASP A 215 6.11 7.76 7.30
CA ASP A 215 6.66 8.07 5.99
C ASP A 215 7.84 9.05 6.15
N ASN A 216 9.00 8.70 5.59
CA ASN A 216 10.24 9.44 5.78
C ASN A 216 10.13 10.89 5.28
N LYS A 217 9.49 11.13 4.13
CA LYS A 217 9.34 12.47 3.54
C LYS A 217 8.38 13.35 4.35
N ILE A 218 7.28 12.76 4.84
CA ILE A 218 6.29 13.48 5.67
C ILE A 218 6.91 13.82 7.02
N ALA A 219 7.57 12.85 7.66
CA ALA A 219 8.20 13.01 8.97
C ALA A 219 9.35 14.02 8.94
N GLU A 220 10.29 13.91 7.99
CA GLU A 220 11.45 14.81 7.87
C GLU A 220 11.06 16.27 7.65
N LYS A 221 10.00 16.50 6.87
CA LYS A 221 9.50 17.86 6.58
C LYS A 221 8.58 18.41 7.66
N GLY A 222 8.16 17.58 8.62
CA GLY A 222 7.25 17.98 9.69
C GLY A 222 5.91 18.50 9.17
N VAL A 223 5.33 17.81 8.18
CA VAL A 223 4.12 18.22 7.45
C VAL A 223 3.00 18.54 8.44
N ARG A 224 2.52 19.79 8.41
CA ARG A 224 1.43 20.27 9.26
C ARG A 224 0.09 20.04 8.59
N ILE A 225 -0.77 19.29 9.26
CA ILE A 225 -2.08 18.91 8.78
C ILE A 225 -3.15 19.65 9.56
N ILE A 226 -4.10 20.26 8.86
CA ILE A 226 -5.38 20.69 9.43
C ILE A 226 -6.46 19.69 9.03
N LEU A 227 -7.19 19.17 10.02
CA LEU A 227 -8.30 18.26 9.82
C LEU A 227 -9.63 19.02 10.00
N LYS A 228 -10.46 19.00 8.97
CA LYS A 228 -11.81 19.56 8.95
C LYS A 228 -12.81 18.42 9.07
N ASN A 229 -13.54 18.37 10.17
CA ASN A 229 -14.59 17.39 10.39
C ASN A 229 -15.92 17.91 9.84
N ALA A 230 -16.30 17.45 8.66
CA ALA A 230 -17.60 17.67 8.04
C ALA A 230 -18.51 16.43 8.17
N SER A 231 -18.16 15.47 9.03
CA SER A 231 -18.90 14.21 9.15
C SER A 231 -20.01 14.24 10.20
N GLY A 232 -19.90 15.16 11.17
CA GLY A 232 -20.75 15.18 12.38
C GLY A 232 -20.32 14.18 13.46
N ASP A 233 -19.27 13.40 13.20
CA ASP A 233 -18.71 12.41 14.13
C ASP A 233 -17.31 12.87 14.60
N GLY A 234 -17.23 13.28 15.86
CA GLY A 234 -15.97 13.74 16.46
C GLY A 234 -14.95 12.61 16.69
N GLU A 235 -15.42 11.37 16.88
CA GLU A 235 -14.55 10.22 17.09
C GLU A 235 -13.82 9.87 15.78
N VAL A 236 -14.53 9.88 14.66
CA VAL A 236 -13.92 9.65 13.33
C VAL A 236 -12.76 10.61 13.07
N ALA A 237 -12.92 11.89 13.40
CA ALA A 237 -11.85 12.87 13.22
C ALA A 237 -10.64 12.59 14.13
N LEU A 238 -10.86 12.28 15.41
CA LEU A 238 -9.79 11.92 16.34
C LEU A 238 -9.05 10.65 15.92
N GLU A 239 -9.79 9.62 15.52
CA GLU A 239 -9.24 8.34 15.10
C GLU A 239 -8.47 8.46 13.78
N THR A 240 -8.89 9.36 12.88
CA THR A 240 -8.17 9.69 11.64
C THR A 240 -6.89 10.48 11.92
N ALA A 241 -6.94 11.42 12.86
CA ALA A 241 -5.76 12.20 13.27
C ALA A 241 -4.62 11.30 13.76
N LYS A 242 -4.93 10.28 14.56
CA LYS A 242 -3.94 9.28 15.02
C LYS A 242 -3.27 8.52 13.86
N VAL A 243 -4.00 8.26 12.77
CA VAL A 243 -3.40 7.64 11.58
C VAL A 243 -2.43 8.60 10.90
N PHE A 244 -2.79 9.88 10.80
CA PHE A 244 -1.88 10.91 10.26
C PHE A 244 -0.63 11.10 11.10
N GLU A 245 -0.76 11.05 12.43
CA GLU A 245 0.38 11.09 13.35
C GLU A 245 1.27 9.85 13.18
N THR A 246 0.68 8.67 13.00
CA THR A 246 1.42 7.42 12.72
C THR A 246 2.14 7.48 11.37
N LEU A 247 1.55 8.14 10.37
CA LEU A 247 2.19 8.41 9.08
C LEU A 247 3.36 9.40 9.19
N GLY A 248 3.53 10.08 10.33
CA GLY A 248 4.60 11.06 10.58
C GLY A 248 4.18 12.52 10.36
N GLY A 249 2.90 12.78 10.08
CA GLY A 249 2.37 14.14 9.97
C GLY A 249 2.03 14.72 11.35
N LYS A 250 2.00 16.05 11.46
CA LYS A 250 1.58 16.74 12.68
C LYS A 250 0.20 17.34 12.49
N VAL A 251 -0.81 16.74 13.10
CA VAL A 251 -2.16 17.30 13.12
C VAL A 251 -2.17 18.51 14.05
N ALA A 252 -2.11 19.70 13.46
CA ALA A 252 -1.93 20.95 14.19
C ALA A 252 -3.27 21.60 14.57
N ALA A 253 -4.37 21.21 13.91
CA ALA A 253 -5.72 21.60 14.27
C ALA A 253 -6.73 20.54 13.81
N ASN A 254 -7.76 20.31 14.63
CA ASN A 254 -8.96 19.56 14.27
C ASN A 254 -10.16 20.48 14.50
N ILE A 255 -10.89 20.81 13.45
CA ILE A 255 -11.99 21.79 13.47
C ILE A 255 -13.27 21.18 12.92
N ASP A 256 -14.37 21.39 13.61
CA ASP A 256 -15.69 21.02 13.11
C ASP A 256 -16.17 22.08 12.12
N VAL A 257 -16.69 21.64 10.98
CA VAL A 257 -17.27 22.48 9.93
C VAL A 257 -18.69 22.00 9.63
N SER A 258 -19.42 22.73 8.79
CA SER A 258 -20.75 22.31 8.37
C SER A 258 -20.70 20.91 7.74
N GLU A 259 -21.63 20.04 8.15
CA GLU A 259 -21.71 18.67 7.66
C GLU A 259 -21.85 18.62 6.14
N GLN A 260 -21.15 17.68 5.50
CA GLN A 260 -21.15 17.49 4.05
C GLN A 260 -21.30 16.01 3.67
N ASP A 261 -22.14 15.74 2.67
CA ASP A 261 -22.31 14.41 2.06
C ASP A 261 -21.18 14.15 1.04
N LEU A 262 -19.96 14.02 1.55
CA LEU A 262 -18.78 13.64 0.78
C LEU A 262 -17.99 12.54 1.51
N ASN A 263 -17.11 11.84 0.80
CA ASN A 263 -16.13 10.94 1.41
C ASN A 263 -15.04 11.76 2.11
N CYS A 264 -13.98 12.13 1.39
CA CYS A 264 -12.97 13.03 1.92
C CYS A 264 -12.24 13.75 0.80
N VAL A 265 -11.70 14.93 1.12
CA VAL A 265 -10.94 15.79 0.21
C VAL A 265 -9.62 16.15 0.85
N VAL A 266 -8.53 16.00 0.11
CA VAL A 266 -7.18 16.38 0.52
C VAL A 266 -6.71 17.53 -0.35
N THR A 267 -6.52 18.68 0.28
CA THR A 267 -5.98 19.88 -0.33
C THR A 267 -4.50 20.02 0.06
N ALA A 268 -3.60 20.08 -0.92
CA ALA A 268 -2.20 20.39 -0.65
C ALA A 268 -1.51 21.06 -1.85
N LYS A 269 -0.52 21.91 -1.55
CA LYS A 269 0.35 22.51 -2.59
C LYS A 269 1.30 21.47 -3.19
N VAL A 270 1.80 20.56 -2.36
CA VAL A 270 2.72 19.49 -2.77
C VAL A 270 1.92 18.23 -3.09
N ARG A 271 1.93 17.84 -4.36
CA ARG A 271 1.18 16.68 -4.85
C ARG A 271 1.50 15.40 -4.10
N ASP A 272 2.76 15.15 -3.80
CA ASP A 272 3.21 13.91 -3.14
C ASP A 272 2.49 13.71 -1.79
N PHE A 273 2.36 14.77 -0.97
CA PHE A 273 1.67 14.68 0.31
C PHE A 273 0.18 14.37 0.16
N ALA A 274 -0.49 15.01 -0.80
CA ALA A 274 -1.89 14.74 -1.07
C ALA A 274 -2.11 13.32 -1.59
N GLN A 275 -1.20 12.82 -2.43
CA GLN A 275 -1.26 11.47 -2.98
C GLN A 275 -1.07 10.40 -1.89
N ASN A 276 -0.12 10.57 -0.96
CA ASN A 276 0.09 9.63 0.15
C ASN A 276 -1.20 9.44 0.97
N ILE A 277 -1.88 10.55 1.31
CA ILE A 277 -3.13 10.50 2.07
C ILE A 277 -4.28 9.94 1.22
N SER A 278 -4.33 10.30 -0.06
CA SER A 278 -5.35 9.78 -0.99
C SER A 278 -5.23 8.27 -1.18
N TYR A 279 -4.02 7.70 -1.27
CA TYR A 279 -3.85 6.24 -1.35
C TYR A 279 -4.37 5.52 -0.10
N LEU A 280 -4.18 6.14 1.07
CA LEU A 280 -4.61 5.58 2.35
C LEU A 280 -6.14 5.60 2.51
N PHE A 281 -6.77 6.73 2.22
CA PHE A 281 -8.18 6.93 2.53
C PHE A 281 -9.09 6.98 1.30
N GLY A 282 -8.56 6.92 0.08
CA GLY A 282 -9.34 7.10 -1.14
C GLY A 282 -9.97 8.49 -1.26
N CYS A 283 -9.31 9.51 -0.72
CA CYS A 283 -9.80 10.89 -0.78
C CYS A 283 -9.56 11.52 -2.15
N GLU A 284 -10.44 12.44 -2.54
CA GLU A 284 -10.23 13.30 -3.70
C GLU A 284 -9.03 14.24 -3.45
N VAL A 285 -8.18 14.43 -4.46
CA VAL A 285 -6.98 15.29 -4.36
C VAL A 285 -7.23 16.61 -5.06
N VAL A 286 -7.05 17.71 -4.32
CA VAL A 286 -7.12 19.07 -4.85
C VAL A 286 -5.75 19.74 -4.67
N ILE A 287 -5.12 20.14 -5.78
CA ILE A 287 -3.82 20.80 -5.75
C ILE A 287 -4.03 22.31 -5.69
N GLN A 288 -4.11 22.82 -4.46
CA GLN A 288 -4.27 24.24 -4.15
C GLN A 288 -3.60 24.56 -2.81
N GLU A 289 -3.46 25.84 -2.47
CA GLU A 289 -2.92 26.22 -1.16
C GLU A 289 -3.95 25.91 -0.05
N PRO A 290 -3.56 25.17 1.00
CA PRO A 290 -4.41 24.98 2.17
C PRO A 290 -4.72 26.30 2.87
N GLU A 291 -5.84 26.35 3.60
CA GLU A 291 -6.17 27.54 4.38
C GLU A 291 -5.21 27.74 5.55
N GLY A 292 -4.68 28.95 5.72
CA GLY A 292 -3.80 29.29 6.84
C GLY A 292 -2.34 28.87 6.63
N ASN A 293 -1.65 28.51 7.72
CA ASN A 293 -0.24 28.12 7.69
C ASN A 293 -0.10 26.59 7.83
N PHE A 294 -0.72 25.83 6.93
CA PHE A 294 -0.69 24.37 6.93
C PHE A 294 -0.20 23.85 5.58
N ASP A 295 0.44 22.68 5.58
CA ASP A 295 0.98 22.06 4.38
C ASP A 295 -0.07 21.20 3.67
N VAL A 296 -0.99 20.64 4.45
CA VAL A 296 -2.11 19.80 3.99
C VAL A 296 -3.37 20.13 4.78
N GLU A 297 -4.49 20.22 4.06
CA GLU A 297 -5.82 20.25 4.63
C GLU A 297 -6.57 18.97 4.24
N VAL A 298 -7.16 18.30 5.22
CA VAL A 298 -8.00 17.12 4.99
C VAL A 298 -9.40 17.41 5.50
N THR A 299 -10.39 17.29 4.63
CA THR A 299 -11.80 17.36 5.00
C THR A 299 -12.40 15.96 4.97
N VAL A 300 -13.00 15.50 6.07
CA VAL A 300 -13.69 14.21 6.18
C VAL A 300 -15.20 14.43 6.30
N GLY A 301 -15.99 13.81 5.43
CA GLY A 301 -17.44 13.97 5.39
C GLY A 301 -18.20 12.72 5.88
N LYS A 302 -19.52 12.74 5.71
CA LYS A 302 -20.42 11.68 6.19
C LYS A 302 -20.14 10.31 5.58
N GLU A 303 -19.78 10.27 4.29
CA GLU A 303 -19.52 8.98 3.63
C GLU A 303 -18.20 8.36 4.12
N PHE A 304 -17.22 9.19 4.49
CA PHE A 304 -16.00 8.71 5.13
C PHE A 304 -16.29 8.11 6.49
N ALA A 305 -17.07 8.78 7.33
CA ALA A 305 -17.45 8.26 8.64
C ALA A 305 -18.21 6.92 8.57
N ARG A 306 -19.06 6.72 7.54
CA ARG A 306 -19.73 5.42 7.34
C ARG A 306 -18.76 4.30 6.96
N ARG A 307 -17.65 4.64 6.31
CA ARG A 307 -16.64 3.67 5.85
C ARG A 307 -15.55 3.41 6.89
N PHE A 308 -15.13 4.43 7.62
CA PHE A 308 -14.06 4.37 8.61
C PHE A 308 -14.56 3.83 9.95
#